data_AF-A0AA90K8C0-F1
#
_entry.id   AF-A0AA90K8C0-F1
#
_cell.length_a   1.000
_cell.length_b   1.000
_cell.length_c   1.000
_cell.angle_alpha   90.00
_cell.angle_beta   90.00
_cell.angle_gamma   90.00
#
_symmetry.space_group_name_H-M   'P 1'
#
loop_
_entity.id
_entity.type
_entity.pdbx_description
1 polymer ?
#
loop_
_entity_poly.entity_id
_entity_poly.type
_entity_poly.pdbx_seq_one_letter_code
_entity_poly.pdbx_strand_id
1 'polypeptide(L)' 'MHIDLSAARQTVAELAEELAKLDGREVDESPTRAGNRDRTQLTRAMLRASHLANRASVQTMDVYHDFKVRDWKDGAPRE' A
#
# COMPACT_ATOMS: atom_id res chain seq x y z
N MET A 1 -15.84 19.65 6.92
CA MET A 1 -14.47 19.12 6.67
C MET A 1 -14.45 18.42 5.33
N HIS A 2 -13.36 18.50 4.57
CA HIS A 2 -13.17 17.70 3.35
C HIS A 2 -12.24 16.52 3.68
N ILE A 3 -12.66 15.29 3.35
CA ILE A 3 -11.83 14.09 3.47
C ILE A 3 -11.05 13.96 2.17
N ASP A 4 -9.74 14.16 2.22
CA ASP A 4 -8.86 14.01 1.07
C ASP A 4 -8.07 12.69 1.17
N LEU A 5 -8.42 11.72 0.32
CA LEU A 5 -7.74 10.44 0.20
C LEU A 5 -6.94 10.32 -1.10
N SER A 6 -6.65 11.44 -1.78
CA SER A 6 -5.96 11.44 -3.08
C SER A 6 -4.62 10.69 -3.04
N ALA A 7 -3.81 10.90 -2.01
CA ALA A 7 -2.53 10.22 -1.82
C ALA A 7 -2.68 8.70 -1.63
N ALA A 8 -3.67 8.27 -0.83
CA ALA A 8 -3.98 6.86 -0.63
C ALA A 8 -4.48 6.22 -1.94
N ARG A 9 -5.36 6.91 -2.67
CA ARG A 9 -5.87 6.44 -3.97
C ARG A 9 -4.76 6.27 -5.01
N GLN A 10 -3.83 7.22 -5.08
CA GLN A 10 -2.67 7.10 -5.98
C GLN A 10 -1.83 5.87 -5.61
N THR A 11 -1.56 5.67 -4.33
CA THR A 11 -0.78 4.52 -3.85
C THR A 11 -1.49 3.18 -4.13
N VAL A 12 -2.81 3.14 -4.00
CA VAL A 12 -3.62 1.96 -4.37
C VAL A 12 -3.58 1.70 -5.88
N ALA A 13 -3.58 2.73 -6.72
CA ALA A 13 -3.42 2.56 -8.16
C ALA A 13 -2.05 1.93 -8.50
N GLU A 14 -0.97 2.44 -7.91
CA GLU A 14 0.37 1.85 -8.07
C GLU A 14 0.43 0.40 -7.55
N LEU A 15 -0.23 0.11 -6.42
CA LEU A 15 -0.35 -1.24 -5.89
C LEU A 15 -1.08 -2.16 -6.87
N ALA A 16 -2.22 -1.72 -7.42
CA ALA A 16 -3.00 -2.50 -8.37
C ALA A 16 -2.18 -2.86 -9.63
N GLU A 17 -1.41 -1.91 -10.15
CA GLU A 17 -0.49 -2.18 -11.27
C GLU A 17 0.58 -3.21 -10.91
N GLU A 18 1.15 -3.15 -9.70
CA GLU A 18 2.18 -4.09 -9.28
C GLU A 18 1.61 -5.50 -9.06
N LEU A 19 0.40 -5.59 -8.47
CA LEU A 19 -0.31 -6.86 -8.30
C LEU A 19 -0.68 -7.47 -9.66
N ALA A 20 -1.11 -6.68 -10.63
CA ALA A 20 -1.43 -7.16 -11.97
C ALA A 20 -0.23 -7.79 -12.70
N LYS A 21 1.00 -7.34 -12.42
CA LYS A 21 2.23 -7.94 -12.97
C LYS A 21 2.58 -9.28 -12.32
N LEU A 22 2.08 -9.53 -11.11
CA LEU A 22 2.34 -10.72 -10.33
C LEU A 22 1.25 -11.78 -10.53
N ASP A 23 0.01 -11.35 -10.79
CA ASP A 23 -1.14 -12.23 -10.91
C ASP A 23 -0.96 -13.25 -12.05
N GLY A 24 -1.21 -14.52 -11.75
CA GLY A 24 -1.05 -15.63 -12.70
C GLY A 24 0.38 -15.92 -13.16
N ARG A 25 1.41 -15.29 -12.59
CA ARG A 25 2.80 -15.54 -13.00
C ARG A 25 3.33 -16.87 -12.44
N GLU A 26 3.79 -17.74 -13.33
CA GLU A 26 4.48 -18.98 -12.97
C GLU A 26 5.96 -18.71 -12.63
N VAL A 27 6.53 -19.53 -11.74
CA VAL A 27 7.90 -19.39 -11.24
C VAL A 27 8.75 -20.54 -11.75
N ASP A 28 9.94 -20.24 -12.30
CA ASP A 28 10.94 -21.26 -12.59
C ASP A 28 11.64 -21.71 -11.29
N GLU A 29 11.25 -22.88 -10.78
CA GLU A 29 11.80 -23.50 -9.58
C GLU A 29 13.16 -24.17 -9.80
N SER A 30 13.62 -24.25 -11.04
CA SER A 30 14.88 -24.91 -11.36
C SER A 30 16.04 -24.23 -10.64
N PRO A 31 17.02 -24.99 -10.09
CA PRO A 31 18.18 -24.43 -9.40
C PRO A 31 19.23 -23.88 -10.39
N THR A 32 18.78 -23.15 -11.41
CA THR A 32 19.61 -22.53 -12.44
C THR A 32 19.84 -21.06 -12.12
N ARG A 33 20.82 -20.44 -12.78
CA ARG A 33 21.03 -18.98 -12.69
C ARG A 33 19.80 -18.20 -13.15
N ALA A 34 19.08 -18.71 -14.14
CA ALA A 34 17.87 -18.09 -14.68
C ALA A 34 16.73 -18.15 -13.65
N GLY A 35 16.42 -19.34 -13.11
CA GLY A 35 15.41 -19.51 -12.06
C GLY A 35 15.74 -18.70 -10.78
N ASN A 36 17.01 -18.64 -10.37
CA ASN A 36 17.43 -17.78 -9.25
C ASN A 36 17.18 -16.28 -9.52
N ARG A 37 17.42 -15.82 -10.75
CA ARG A 37 17.19 -14.43 -11.14
C ARG A 37 15.69 -14.12 -11.15
N ASP A 38 14.88 -14.99 -11.71
CA ASP A 38 13.42 -14.84 -11.76
C ASP A 38 12.83 -14.78 -10.34
N ARG A 39 13.19 -15.72 -9.46
CA ARG A 39 12.78 -15.70 -8.05
C ARG A 39 13.20 -14.42 -7.33
N THR A 40 14.44 -13.95 -7.54
CA THR A 40 14.90 -12.68 -6.95
C THR A 40 14.05 -11.50 -7.42
N GLN A 41 13.69 -11.44 -8.71
CA GLN A 41 12.83 -10.40 -9.24
C GLN A 41 11.41 -10.48 -8.66
N LEU A 42 10.85 -11.68 -8.57
CA LEU A 42 9.54 -11.91 -7.99
C LEU A 42 9.49 -11.48 -6.52
N THR A 43 10.48 -11.89 -5.71
CA THR A 43 10.59 -11.48 -4.30
C THR A 43 10.62 -9.96 -4.17
N ARG A 44 11.38 -9.26 -5.03
CA ARG A 44 11.44 -7.78 -5.02
C ARG A 44 10.10 -7.16 -5.36
N ALA A 45 9.39 -7.70 -6.35
CA ALA A 45 8.07 -7.22 -6.74
C ALA A 45 7.03 -7.46 -5.64
N MET A 46 7.02 -8.64 -5.00
CA MET A 46 6.15 -8.92 -3.85
C MET A 46 6.43 -8.01 -2.66
N LEU A 47 7.72 -7.75 -2.36
CA LEU A 47 8.11 -6.78 -1.32
C LEU A 47 7.62 -5.37 -1.65
N ARG A 48 7.75 -4.94 -2.91
CA ARG A 48 7.24 -3.65 -3.37
C ARG A 48 5.73 -3.53 -3.19
N ALA A 49 4.97 -4.56 -3.59
CA ALA A 49 3.51 -4.59 -3.39
C ALA A 49 3.15 -4.50 -1.89
N SER A 50 3.86 -5.23 -1.03
CA SER A 50 3.67 -5.16 0.43
C SER A 50 3.92 -3.75 0.99
N HIS A 51 4.99 -3.08 0.54
CA HIS A 51 5.27 -1.71 0.94
C HIS A 51 4.20 -0.71 0.47
N LEU A 52 3.69 -0.86 -0.76
CA LEU A 52 2.60 -0.03 -1.27
C LEU A 52 1.31 -0.23 -0.47
N ALA A 53 0.96 -1.47 -0.14
CA ALA A 53 -0.20 -1.77 0.71
C ALA A 53 -0.07 -1.14 2.10
N ASN A 54 1.09 -1.27 2.74
CA ASN A 54 1.34 -0.64 4.03
C ASN A 54 1.27 0.89 3.96
N ARG A 55 1.83 1.50 2.90
CA ARG A 55 1.78 2.95 2.69
C ARG A 55 0.35 3.45 2.52
N ALA A 56 -0.47 2.78 1.72
CA ALA A 56 -1.88 3.14 1.53
C ALA A 56 -2.67 3.07 2.86
N SER A 57 -2.38 2.07 3.68
CA SER A 57 -2.97 1.94 5.03
C SER A 57 -2.60 3.13 5.92
N VAL A 58 -1.32 3.49 6.01
CA VAL A 58 -0.85 4.65 6.79
C VAL A 58 -1.51 5.95 6.30
N GLN A 59 -1.51 6.20 5.00
CA GLN A 59 -2.13 7.42 4.44
C GLN A 59 -3.64 7.50 4.74
N THR A 60 -4.33 6.36 4.78
CA THR A 60 -5.74 6.30 5.16
C THR A 60 -5.92 6.59 6.65
N MET A 61 -5.04 6.03 7.50
CA MET A 61 -5.05 6.24 8.94
C MET A 61 -4.73 7.69 9.33
N ASP A 62 -3.82 8.35 8.63
CA ASP A 62 -3.51 9.76 8.87
C ASP A 62 -4.76 10.64 8.69
N VAL A 63 -5.50 10.43 7.59
CA VAL A 63 -6.75 11.16 7.32
C VAL A 63 -7.83 10.83 8.36
N TYR A 64 -7.91 9.59 8.83
CA TYR A 64 -8.79 9.20 9.93
C TYR A 64 -8.43 9.91 11.24
N HIS A 65 -7.14 9.96 11.59
CA HIS A 65 -6.70 10.65 12.80
C HIS A 65 -6.99 12.15 12.73
N ASP A 66 -6.76 12.78 11.59
CA ASP A 66 -7.10 14.19 11.38
C ASP A 66 -8.60 14.46 11.54
N PHE A 67 -9.45 13.55 11.04
CA PHE A 67 -10.89 13.60 11.23
C PHE A 67 -11.26 13.50 12.72
N LYS A 68 -10.76 12.47 13.41
CA LYS A 68 -11.10 12.21 14.83
C LYS A 68 -10.60 13.29 15.78
N VAL A 69 -9.42 13.85 15.53
CA VAL A 69 -8.88 14.97 16.33
C VAL A 69 -9.79 16.19 16.24
N ARG A 70 -10.45 16.43 15.11
CA ARG A 70 -11.42 17.52 14.98
C ARG A 70 -12.72 17.24 15.71
N ASP A 71 -13.27 16.03 15.61
CA ASP A 71 -14.44 15.62 16.40
C ASP A 71 -14.22 15.82 17.91
N TRP A 72 -13.02 15.55 18.41
CA TRP A 72 -12.67 15.79 19.81
C TRP A 72 -12.55 17.28 20.16
N LYS A 73 -12.08 18.13 19.24
CA LYS A 73 -11.97 19.58 19.46
C LYS A 73 -13.33 20.27 19.43
N ASP A 74 -14.27 19.79 18.61
CA ASP A 74 -15.62 20.35 18.52
C ASP A 74 -16.56 19.83 19.63
N GLY A 75 -16.20 18.75 20.32
CA GLY A 75 -16.94 18.16 21.45
C GLY A 75 -16.38 18.44 22.85
N ALA A 76 -15.28 19.19 22.98
CA ALA A 76 -14.73 19.54 24.29
C ALA A 76 -15.66 20.53 25.02
N PRO A 77 -16.04 20.29 26.29
CA PRO A 77 -16.75 21.31 27.07
C PRO A 77 -15.85 22.55 27.17
N ARG A 78 -16.41 23.70 26.78
CA ARG A 78 -15.76 25.00 26.98
C ARG A 78 -15.78 25.27 28.48
N GLU A 79 -14.66 25.02 29.15
CA GLU A 79 -14.37 25.58 30.47
C GLU A 79 -13.96 27.05 30.36
#